data_AF-A0A7S2YCT6-F1
#
_entry.id   AF-A0A7S2YCT6-F1
#
_cell.length_a   1.000
_cell.length_b   1.000
_cell.length_c   1.000
_cell.angle_alpha   90.00
_cell.angle_beta   90.00
_cell.angle_gamma   90.00
#
_symmetry.space_group_name_H-M   'P 1'
#
loop_
_entity.id
_entity.type
_entity.pdbx_description
1 polymer ?
#
loop_
_entity_poly.entity_id
_entity_poly.type
_entity_poly.pdbx_seq_one_letter_code
_entity_poly.pdbx_strand_id
1 'polypeptide(L)'
;MGGGNHFLEVVYDDTPAQQVWCLLHSGSRHVGNTTALHYDRLARTWLMEQQQQSSSSLSHSETTTSIRQFHGIHYMPMDSQAGQDYLTDMEWCQKYAHANRQAMQTIMLQIMEKVTGKQAEWDRAVNIHHNYCQCETCGNQKLWITRKGATSAQKDEWGIIPGSMGSYSYITRGKGQALSWNSSSHGAGRTMSRTRAKQSISQNAFERSMDGVVCDTHEAVRDEAPQAYKDLDMVMTQQASLTEIVYKLKPLINVKGFETTKSQRKNGSKNKQKSKDKKKRGRK
;
A
#
# COMPACT_ATOMS: atom_id res chain seq x y z
N MET A 1 -5.97 8.33 -6.58
CA MET A 1 -4.67 7.66 -6.32
C MET A 1 -4.06 8.07 -4.98
N GLY A 2 -3.64 9.33 -4.82
CA GLY A 2 -2.96 9.81 -3.62
C GLY A 2 -1.44 9.88 -3.72
N GLY A 3 -0.80 10.42 -2.67
CA GLY A 3 0.66 10.44 -2.53
C GLY A 3 1.20 9.22 -1.77
N GLY A 4 2.51 9.22 -1.52
CA GLY A 4 3.25 8.13 -0.88
C GLY A 4 3.48 6.97 -1.85
N ASN A 5 3.41 5.73 -1.36
CA ASN A 5 3.62 4.53 -2.15
C ASN A 5 2.42 4.14 -3.03
N HIS A 6 1.39 4.98 -3.15
CA HIS A 6 0.27 4.72 -4.06
C HIS A 6 0.69 4.94 -5.51
N PHE A 7 0.27 4.03 -6.39
CA PHE A 7 0.58 4.07 -7.81
C PHE A 7 -0.42 3.28 -8.64
N LEU A 8 -0.32 3.45 -9.95
CA LEU A 8 -0.88 2.60 -10.98
C LEU A 8 0.27 2.19 -11.91
N GLU A 9 0.34 0.92 -12.27
CA GLU A 9 1.37 0.37 -13.13
C GLU A 9 0.79 -0.49 -14.25
N VAL A 10 1.42 -0.43 -15.42
CA VAL A 10 1.31 -1.47 -16.44
C VAL A 10 2.58 -2.29 -16.35
N VAL A 11 2.44 -3.59 -16.12
CA VAL A 11 3.56 -4.48 -15.83
C VAL A 11 3.56 -5.68 -16.78
N TYR A 12 4.74 -6.15 -17.15
CA TYR A 12 4.95 -7.32 -17.99
C TYR A 12 5.33 -8.52 -17.11
N ASP A 13 4.67 -9.64 -17.34
CA ASP A 13 4.98 -10.91 -16.71
C ASP A 13 6.19 -11.55 -17.39
N ASP A 14 7.30 -11.63 -16.66
CA ASP A 14 8.60 -12.18 -17.09
C ASP A 14 8.68 -13.71 -16.93
N THR A 15 7.53 -14.38 -16.80
CA THR A 15 7.41 -15.85 -16.87
C THR A 15 7.06 -16.30 -18.29
N PRO A 16 7.09 -17.61 -18.61
CA PRO A 16 6.69 -18.11 -19.93
C PRO A 16 5.26 -17.75 -20.36
N ALA A 17 4.39 -17.32 -19.43
CA ALA A 17 3.04 -16.89 -19.75
C ALA A 17 3.00 -15.51 -20.46
N GLN A 18 4.03 -14.66 -20.28
CA GLN A 18 4.29 -13.43 -21.05
C GLN A 18 3.08 -12.47 -21.20
N GLN A 19 2.35 -12.24 -20.13
CA GLN A 19 1.16 -11.38 -20.09
C GLN A 19 1.46 -9.93 -19.69
N VAL A 20 0.52 -9.03 -19.99
CA VAL A 20 0.52 -7.66 -19.49
C VAL A 20 -0.57 -7.49 -18.45
N TRP A 21 -0.20 -6.99 -17.28
CA TRP A 21 -1.10 -6.79 -16.15
C TRP A 21 -1.27 -5.31 -15.83
N CYS A 22 -2.43 -5.00 -15.26
CA CYS A 22 -2.76 -3.69 -14.72
C CYS A 22 -2.70 -3.78 -13.19
N LEU A 23 -1.72 -3.12 -12.58
CA LEU A 23 -1.50 -3.11 -11.14
C LEU A 23 -1.90 -1.77 -10.53
N LEU A 24 -2.70 -1.79 -9.46
CA LEU A 24 -3.16 -0.61 -8.75
C LEU A 24 -2.92 -0.74 -7.25
N HIS A 25 -2.19 0.22 -6.67
CA HIS A 25 -1.99 0.31 -5.23
C HIS A 25 -2.60 1.59 -4.67
N SER A 26 -3.70 1.46 -3.92
CA SER A 26 -4.34 2.57 -3.22
C SER A 26 -5.18 2.11 -2.01
N GLY A 27 -5.42 3.03 -1.08
CA GLY A 27 -6.19 2.77 0.14
C GLY A 27 -7.40 3.69 0.34
N SER A 28 -7.81 3.84 1.59
CA SER A 28 -8.96 4.63 2.06
C SER A 28 -8.72 6.14 2.11
N ARG A 29 -7.62 6.62 1.51
CA ARG A 29 -7.27 8.04 1.43
C ARG A 29 -7.20 8.69 2.83
N HIS A 30 -7.47 9.99 2.93
CA HIS A 30 -7.40 10.73 4.19
C HIS A 30 -8.45 10.25 5.21
N VAL A 31 -9.59 9.76 4.71
CA VAL A 31 -10.69 9.26 5.54
C VAL A 31 -10.24 8.18 6.51
N GLY A 32 -9.59 7.11 6.03
CA GLY A 32 -9.10 6.06 6.92
C GLY A 32 -8.00 6.52 7.88
N ASN A 33 -7.17 7.50 7.49
CA ASN A 33 -6.19 8.09 8.39
C ASN A 33 -6.86 8.88 9.53
N THR A 34 -7.89 9.67 9.22
CA THR A 34 -8.64 10.43 10.22
C THR A 34 -9.39 9.51 11.18
N THR A 35 -10.01 8.45 10.66
CA THR A 35 -10.63 7.39 11.48
C THR A 35 -9.61 6.76 12.43
N ALA A 36 -8.45 6.32 11.92
CA ALA A 36 -7.41 5.70 12.75
C ALA A 36 -6.91 6.65 13.86
N LEU A 37 -6.68 7.93 13.54
CA LEU A 37 -6.26 8.94 14.52
C LEU A 37 -7.33 9.26 15.55
N HIS A 38 -8.61 9.19 15.19
CA HIS A 38 -9.72 9.37 16.12
C HIS A 38 -9.72 8.26 17.18
N TYR A 39 -9.70 7.00 16.76
CA TYR A 39 -9.72 5.87 17.67
C TYR A 39 -8.42 5.69 18.46
N ASP A 40 -7.26 6.07 17.90
CA ASP A 40 -6.01 6.13 18.66
C ASP A 40 -6.11 7.10 19.85
N ARG A 41 -6.75 8.27 19.66
CA ARG A 41 -7.00 9.22 20.76
C ARG A 41 -7.97 8.64 21.79
N LEU A 42 -9.05 7.99 21.37
CA LEU A 42 -10.00 7.35 22.30
C LEU A 42 -9.33 6.26 23.13
N ALA A 43 -8.56 5.38 22.48
CA ALA A 43 -7.81 4.32 23.14
C ALA A 43 -6.78 4.89 24.13
N ARG A 44 -6.11 5.99 23.78
CA ARG A 44 -5.19 6.69 24.68
C ARG A 44 -5.90 7.25 25.91
N THR A 45 -7.04 7.91 25.73
CA THR A 45 -7.85 8.45 26.84
C THR A 45 -8.33 7.33 27.76
N TRP A 46 -8.89 6.27 27.20
CA TRP A 46 -9.36 5.09 27.94
C TRP A 46 -8.23 4.49 28.80
N LEU A 47 -7.05 4.27 28.21
CA LEU A 47 -5.89 3.75 28.95
C LEU A 47 -5.52 4.66 30.13
N MET A 48 -5.49 5.98 29.93
CA MET A 48 -5.17 6.95 30.99
C MET A 48 -6.16 6.89 32.17
N GLU A 49 -7.45 6.74 31.87
CA GLU A 49 -8.51 6.59 32.89
C GLU A 49 -8.33 5.30 33.69
N GLN A 50 -8.04 4.17 33.02
CA GLN A 50 -7.79 2.89 33.68
C GLN A 50 -6.57 2.95 34.63
N GLN A 51 -5.50 3.66 34.24
CA GLN A 51 -4.33 3.84 35.09
C GLN A 51 -4.63 4.68 36.33
N GLN A 52 -5.43 5.74 36.21
CA GLN A 52 -5.84 6.56 37.35
C GLN A 52 -6.69 5.78 38.35
N GLN A 53 -7.66 4.99 37.87
CA GLN A 53 -8.49 4.14 38.71
C GLN A 53 -7.68 3.05 39.43
N SER A 54 -6.74 2.42 38.74
CA SER A 54 -5.87 1.39 39.34
C SER A 54 -4.90 1.98 40.37
N SER A 55 -4.54 3.26 40.24
CA SER A 55 -3.64 3.95 41.18
C SER A 55 -4.36 4.43 42.45
N SER A 56 -5.68 4.65 42.40
CA SER A 56 -6.50 4.98 43.56
C SER A 56 -7.01 3.76 44.32
N SER A 57 -6.89 2.56 43.73
CA SER A 57 -7.37 1.30 44.28
C SER A 57 -6.30 0.19 44.18
N LEU A 58 -5.29 0.20 45.06
CA LEU A 58 -4.72 -0.98 45.74
C LEU A 58 -3.25 -0.80 46.21
N SER A 59 -3.04 -1.26 47.44
CA SER A 59 -1.79 -1.86 47.93
C SER A 59 -1.24 -2.90 46.95
N HIS A 60 0.02 -2.73 46.53
CA HIS A 60 0.98 -3.74 46.07
C HIS A 60 0.38 -5.10 45.65
N SER A 61 -0.13 -5.20 44.42
CA SER A 61 -0.29 -6.47 43.72
C SER A 61 0.22 -6.32 42.29
N GLU A 62 1.07 -7.26 41.88
CA GLU A 62 2.09 -7.19 40.82
C GLU A 62 1.57 -7.19 39.36
N THR A 63 0.35 -6.70 39.09
CA THR A 63 -0.25 -6.77 37.74
C THR A 63 -0.60 -5.41 37.14
N THR A 64 0.04 -4.33 37.60
CA THR A 64 -0.10 -3.02 36.93
C THR A 64 0.87 -2.95 35.76
N THR A 65 0.52 -3.58 34.64
CA THR A 65 1.18 -3.40 33.35
C THR A 65 1.04 -1.92 32.95
N SER A 66 1.98 -1.09 33.40
CA SER A 66 1.89 0.35 33.22
C SER A 66 1.84 0.69 31.73
N ILE A 67 1.02 1.67 31.33
CA ILE A 67 0.90 2.16 29.93
C ILE A 67 2.29 2.47 29.32
N ARG A 68 3.27 2.82 30.17
CA ARG A 68 4.67 3.04 29.76
C ARG A 68 5.34 1.81 29.12
N GLN A 69 4.90 0.59 29.44
CA GLN A 69 5.45 -0.64 28.85
C GLN A 69 5.05 -0.84 27.38
N PHE A 70 4.01 -0.18 26.87
CA PHE A 70 3.54 -0.39 25.49
C PHE A 70 4.10 0.60 24.46
N HIS A 71 5.12 1.41 24.79
CA HIS A 71 5.91 2.21 23.83
C HIS A 71 5.09 2.98 22.76
N GLY A 72 3.95 3.59 23.13
CA GLY A 72 3.12 4.36 22.20
C GLY A 72 2.12 3.53 21.38
N ILE A 73 1.84 2.29 21.79
CA ILE A 73 0.72 1.49 21.30
C ILE A 73 -0.49 1.72 22.22
N HIS A 74 -1.58 2.26 21.67
CA HIS A 74 -2.85 2.40 22.37
C HIS A 74 -3.81 1.29 21.95
N TYR A 75 -4.57 0.78 22.91
CA TYR A 75 -5.59 -0.26 22.69
C TYR A 75 -6.78 -0.01 23.60
N MET A 76 -7.91 -0.61 23.26
CA MET A 76 -9.13 -0.60 24.06
C MET A 76 -9.86 -1.94 23.90
N PRO A 77 -10.70 -2.34 24.87
CA PRO A 77 -11.48 -3.56 24.77
C PRO A 77 -12.41 -3.52 23.55
N MET A 78 -12.38 -4.59 22.75
CA MET A 78 -13.17 -4.66 21.51
C MET A 78 -14.67 -4.71 21.78
N ASP A 79 -15.09 -5.20 22.95
CA ASP A 79 -16.48 -5.29 23.42
C ASP A 79 -17.00 -3.97 24.02
N SER A 80 -16.14 -2.97 24.23
CA SER A 80 -16.58 -1.62 24.59
C SER A 80 -17.33 -0.95 23.43
N GLN A 81 -18.18 0.05 23.73
CA GLN A 81 -18.88 0.82 22.70
C GLN A 81 -17.89 1.42 21.68
N ALA A 82 -16.81 2.05 22.15
CA ALA A 82 -15.79 2.62 21.28
C ALA A 82 -15.06 1.54 20.43
N GLY A 83 -14.89 0.33 20.97
CA GLY A 83 -14.35 -0.83 20.24
C GLY A 83 -15.27 -1.29 19.10
N GLN A 84 -16.58 -1.35 19.35
CA GLN A 84 -17.58 -1.72 18.33
C GLN A 84 -17.74 -0.62 17.27
N ASP A 85 -17.69 0.65 17.67
CA ASP A 85 -17.71 1.78 16.75
C ASP A 85 -16.46 1.76 15.84
N TYR A 86 -15.27 1.49 16.42
CA TYR A 86 -14.04 1.31 15.67
C TYR A 86 -14.16 0.22 14.60
N LEU A 87 -14.71 -0.94 14.95
CA LEU A 87 -14.90 -2.04 14.00
C LEU A 87 -15.80 -1.63 12.83
N THR A 88 -16.91 -0.96 13.14
CA THR A 88 -17.87 -0.49 12.14
C THR A 88 -17.22 0.51 11.19
N ASP A 89 -16.53 1.52 11.72
CA ASP A 89 -15.88 2.55 10.92
C ASP A 89 -14.68 2.01 10.13
N MET A 90 -13.94 1.06 10.70
CA MET A 90 -12.84 0.38 10.04
C MET A 90 -13.34 -0.46 8.86
N GLU A 91 -14.43 -1.22 9.03
CA GLU A 91 -15.07 -1.95 7.94
C GLU A 91 -15.57 -1.00 6.83
N TRP A 92 -16.20 0.11 7.21
CA TRP A 92 -16.61 1.13 6.25
C TRP A 92 -15.41 1.73 5.49
N CYS A 93 -14.29 2.00 6.16
CA CYS A 93 -13.05 2.44 5.53
C CYS A 93 -12.50 1.41 4.53
N GLN A 94 -12.63 0.11 4.82
CA GLN A 94 -12.24 -0.95 3.90
C GLN A 94 -13.14 -0.96 2.65
N LYS A 95 -14.46 -0.85 2.82
CA LYS A 95 -15.44 -0.73 1.72
C LYS A 95 -15.14 0.50 0.86
N TYR A 96 -14.85 1.64 1.49
CA TYR A 96 -14.45 2.86 0.78
C TYR A 96 -13.14 2.67 0.00
N ALA A 97 -12.12 2.03 0.59
CA ALA A 97 -10.87 1.74 -0.10
C ALA A 97 -11.09 0.83 -1.32
N HIS A 98 -11.95 -0.18 -1.20
CA HIS A 98 -12.32 -1.07 -2.29
C HIS A 98 -13.03 -0.30 -3.42
N ALA A 99 -14.07 0.48 -3.09
CA ALA A 99 -14.79 1.30 -4.07
C ALA A 99 -13.89 2.33 -4.76
N ASN A 100 -12.97 2.95 -4.02
CA ASN A 100 -11.96 3.85 -4.57
C ASN A 100 -11.05 3.12 -5.58
N ARG A 101 -10.56 1.91 -5.25
CA ARG A 101 -9.78 1.08 -6.19
C ARG A 101 -10.59 0.70 -7.42
N GLN A 102 -11.84 0.27 -7.26
CA GLN A 102 -12.73 -0.05 -8.38
C GLN A 102 -12.90 1.15 -9.33
N ALA A 103 -13.17 2.35 -8.81
CA ALA A 103 -13.31 3.55 -9.64
C ALA A 103 -12.04 3.86 -10.44
N MET A 104 -10.86 3.75 -9.82
CA MET A 104 -9.58 3.95 -10.50
C MET A 104 -9.28 2.86 -11.53
N GLN A 105 -9.61 1.61 -11.21
CA GLN A 105 -9.45 0.47 -12.11
C GLN A 105 -10.34 0.61 -13.34
N THR A 106 -11.60 1.01 -13.19
CA THR A 106 -12.50 1.27 -14.33
C THR A 106 -11.90 2.30 -15.30
N ILE A 107 -11.39 3.41 -14.78
CA ILE A 107 -10.74 4.46 -15.60
C ILE A 107 -9.50 3.90 -16.30
N MET A 108 -8.66 3.15 -15.57
CA MET A 108 -7.45 2.54 -16.12
C MET A 108 -7.79 1.60 -17.28
N LEU A 109 -8.75 0.70 -17.08
CA LEU A 109 -9.12 -0.29 -18.08
C LEU A 109 -9.76 0.35 -19.32
N GLN A 110 -10.57 1.40 -19.16
CA GLN A 110 -11.07 2.19 -20.30
C GLN A 110 -9.95 2.83 -21.12
N ILE A 111 -8.90 3.33 -20.46
CA ILE A 111 -7.72 3.89 -21.14
C ILE A 111 -6.96 2.78 -21.87
N MET A 112 -6.74 1.64 -21.22
CA MET A 112 -6.05 0.50 -21.80
C MET A 112 -6.80 -0.05 -23.03
N GLU A 113 -8.11 -0.21 -22.94
CA GLU A 113 -8.95 -0.65 -24.06
C GLU A 113 -8.88 0.35 -25.23
N LYS A 114 -8.97 1.65 -24.95
CA LYS A 114 -8.86 2.68 -26.00
C LYS A 114 -7.51 2.68 -26.71
N VAL A 115 -6.42 2.41 -25.99
CA VAL A 115 -5.06 2.46 -26.54
C VAL A 115 -4.69 1.14 -27.24
N THR A 116 -5.12 0.00 -26.71
CA THR A 116 -4.68 -1.33 -27.15
C THR A 116 -5.72 -2.08 -27.97
N GLY A 117 -6.98 -1.66 -27.93
CA GLY A 117 -8.12 -2.40 -28.49
C GLY A 117 -8.45 -3.70 -27.75
N LYS A 118 -7.86 -3.94 -26.57
CA LYS A 118 -8.04 -5.17 -25.78
C LYS A 118 -8.78 -4.88 -24.48
N GLN A 119 -9.68 -5.78 -24.12
CA GLN A 119 -10.34 -5.79 -22.82
C GLN A 119 -9.53 -6.59 -21.81
N ALA A 120 -9.69 -6.28 -20.53
CA ALA A 120 -9.04 -7.05 -19.46
C ALA A 120 -9.75 -8.38 -19.23
N GLU A 121 -8.95 -9.42 -18.99
CA GLU A 121 -9.43 -10.72 -18.53
C GLU A 121 -9.60 -10.68 -17.01
N TRP A 122 -10.84 -10.86 -16.53
CA TRP A 122 -11.17 -10.71 -15.12
C TRP A 122 -10.95 -11.97 -14.29
N ASP A 123 -10.88 -13.14 -14.95
CA ASP A 123 -10.74 -14.45 -14.32
C ASP A 123 -9.47 -14.57 -13.46
N ARG A 124 -8.51 -13.66 -13.67
CA ARG A 124 -7.22 -13.60 -12.98
C ARG A 124 -7.07 -12.35 -12.10
N ALA A 125 -8.13 -11.58 -11.90
CA ALA A 125 -8.06 -10.36 -11.09
C ALA A 125 -7.79 -10.69 -9.62
N VAL A 126 -6.70 -10.14 -9.07
CA VAL A 126 -6.34 -10.26 -7.65
C VAL A 126 -6.56 -8.92 -6.95
N ASN A 127 -7.32 -8.93 -5.85
CA ASN A 127 -7.56 -7.74 -5.04
C ASN A 127 -7.41 -8.08 -3.56
N ILE A 128 -6.47 -7.42 -2.89
CA ILE A 128 -6.16 -7.70 -1.49
C ILE A 128 -6.13 -6.42 -0.65
N HIS A 129 -6.38 -6.59 0.64
CA HIS A 129 -6.11 -5.59 1.67
C HIS A 129 -4.81 -5.93 2.39
N HIS A 130 -4.10 -4.92 2.89
CA HIS A 130 -2.84 -5.09 3.62
C HIS A 130 -2.70 -4.23 4.89
N ASN A 131 -3.76 -3.49 5.22
CA ASN A 131 -3.92 -2.71 6.44
C ASN A 131 -5.36 -2.87 6.91
N TYR A 132 -5.62 -3.86 7.76
CA TYR A 132 -6.96 -4.18 8.25
C TYR A 132 -6.90 -5.04 9.51
N CYS A 133 -8.04 -5.18 10.19
CA CYS A 133 -8.23 -6.11 11.29
C CYS A 133 -9.47 -6.95 10.99
N GLN A 134 -9.41 -8.27 11.21
CA GLN A 134 -10.52 -9.18 10.95
C GLN A 134 -10.56 -10.31 11.98
N CYS A 135 -11.76 -10.75 12.34
CA CYS A 135 -11.95 -11.92 13.18
C CYS A 135 -11.80 -13.20 12.34
N GLU A 136 -10.82 -14.03 12.71
CA GLU A 136 -10.48 -15.26 12.00
C GLU A 136 -10.45 -16.45 12.95
N THR A 137 -10.71 -17.65 12.40
CA THR A 137 -10.56 -18.89 13.15
C THR A 137 -9.11 -19.35 13.07
N CYS A 138 -8.48 -19.44 14.22
CA CYS A 138 -7.06 -19.64 14.43
C CYS A 138 -6.89 -20.87 15.33
N GLY A 139 -6.71 -22.04 14.71
CA GLY A 139 -6.86 -23.32 15.42
C GLY A 139 -8.28 -23.46 15.95
N ASN A 140 -8.43 -23.61 17.28
CA ASN A 140 -9.73 -23.75 17.95
C ASN A 140 -10.27 -22.43 18.54
N GLN A 141 -9.64 -21.30 18.24
CA GLN A 141 -10.00 -19.99 18.80
C GLN A 141 -10.40 -19.00 17.72
N LYS A 142 -11.30 -18.07 18.06
CA LYS A 142 -11.57 -16.89 17.23
C LYS A 142 -10.70 -15.74 17.72
N LEU A 143 -9.86 -15.22 16.84
CA LEU A 143 -8.93 -14.14 17.15
C LEU A 143 -9.11 -12.98 16.18
N TRP A 144 -8.95 -11.76 16.67
CA TRP A 144 -8.84 -10.57 15.83
C TRP A 144 -7.40 -10.46 15.31
N ILE A 145 -7.21 -10.75 14.03
CA ILE A 145 -5.92 -10.66 13.35
C ILE A 145 -5.76 -9.27 12.77
N THR A 146 -4.79 -8.52 13.28
CA THR A 146 -4.42 -7.20 12.75
C THR A 146 -3.26 -7.35 11.77
N ARG A 147 -3.49 -7.02 10.51
CA ARG A 147 -2.44 -6.99 9.47
C ARG A 147 -2.12 -5.54 9.13
N LYS A 148 -0.88 -5.11 9.36
CA LYS A 148 -0.36 -3.78 9.02
C LYS A 148 0.92 -3.94 8.21
N GLY A 149 0.85 -3.71 6.90
CA GLY A 149 1.94 -4.05 5.98
C GLY A 149 2.12 -5.56 5.79
N ALA A 150 1.05 -6.32 6.00
CA ALA A 150 1.00 -7.78 5.84
C ALA A 150 -0.31 -8.14 5.12
N THR A 151 -0.35 -9.30 4.47
CA THR A 151 -1.50 -9.78 3.68
C THR A 151 -1.92 -11.16 4.14
N SER A 152 -3.17 -11.54 3.83
CA SER A 152 -3.58 -12.95 3.95
C SER A 152 -2.80 -13.78 2.93
N ALA A 153 -2.43 -14.97 3.35
CA ALA A 153 -1.68 -15.99 2.61
C ALA A 153 -2.20 -17.37 3.02
N GLN A 154 -3.52 -17.52 3.07
CA GLN A 154 -4.16 -18.82 3.28
C GLN A 154 -3.73 -19.78 2.18
N LYS A 155 -3.81 -21.08 2.47
CA LYS A 155 -3.40 -22.10 1.51
C LYS A 155 -4.17 -21.90 0.20
N ASP A 156 -3.42 -21.84 -0.90
CA ASP A 156 -3.92 -21.67 -2.26
C ASP A 156 -4.52 -20.29 -2.60
N GLU A 157 -4.54 -19.34 -1.65
CA GLU A 157 -5.07 -17.98 -1.82
C GLU A 157 -4.16 -17.14 -2.74
N TRP A 158 -4.75 -16.44 -3.71
CA TRP A 158 -4.01 -15.51 -4.55
C TRP A 158 -3.63 -14.23 -3.79
N GLY A 159 -2.35 -13.88 -3.84
CA GLY A 159 -1.80 -12.69 -3.23
C GLY A 159 -1.05 -11.82 -4.23
N ILE A 160 -0.74 -10.59 -3.82
CA ILE A 160 0.10 -9.68 -4.58
C ILE A 160 1.08 -8.96 -3.65
N ILE A 161 2.34 -8.93 -4.06
CA ILE A 161 3.45 -8.32 -3.34
C ILE A 161 4.03 -7.20 -4.22
N PRO A 162 3.49 -5.97 -4.13
CA PRO A 162 4.04 -4.84 -4.86
C PRO A 162 5.47 -4.49 -4.45
N GLY A 163 6.27 -4.15 -5.46
CA GLY A 163 7.55 -3.50 -5.30
C GLY A 163 7.46 -1.98 -5.13
N SER A 164 8.61 -1.35 -5.32
CA SER A 164 8.75 0.09 -5.59
C SER A 164 8.54 0.41 -7.08
N MET A 165 8.49 1.70 -7.44
CA MET A 165 8.12 2.18 -8.79
C MET A 165 8.87 1.54 -9.98
N GLY A 166 10.11 1.09 -9.76
CA GLY A 166 10.98 0.54 -10.80
C GLY A 166 11.45 -0.89 -10.54
N SER A 167 11.01 -1.50 -9.43
CA SER A 167 11.35 -2.89 -9.10
C SER A 167 10.25 -3.85 -9.54
N TYR A 168 10.57 -5.13 -9.63
CA TYR A 168 9.54 -6.16 -9.85
C TYR A 168 8.46 -6.13 -8.76
N SER A 169 7.27 -6.59 -9.13
CA SER A 169 6.18 -6.99 -8.23
C SER A 169 5.88 -8.48 -8.44
N TYR A 170 5.17 -9.11 -7.51
CA TYR A 170 4.88 -10.54 -7.60
C TYR A 170 3.40 -10.84 -7.41
N ILE A 171 2.84 -11.70 -8.26
CA ILE A 171 1.62 -12.45 -7.92
C ILE A 171 2.06 -13.72 -7.22
N THR A 172 1.39 -14.05 -6.14
CA THR A 172 1.77 -15.15 -5.26
C THR A 172 0.60 -16.04 -4.93
N ARG A 173 0.90 -17.24 -4.43
CA ARG A 173 -0.09 -18.13 -3.82
C ARG A 173 0.30 -18.39 -2.37
N GLY A 174 -0.65 -18.31 -1.45
CA GLY A 174 -0.43 -18.54 -0.03
C GLY A 174 -0.16 -20.01 0.27
N LYS A 175 0.77 -20.28 1.20
CA LYS A 175 1.09 -21.63 1.67
C LYS A 175 0.31 -22.05 2.92
N GLY A 176 -0.45 -21.14 3.52
CA GLY A 176 -1.24 -21.42 4.72
C GLY A 176 -0.39 -21.75 5.94
N GLN A 177 0.69 -21.02 6.16
CA GLN A 177 1.59 -21.27 7.29
C GLN A 177 0.92 -20.87 8.61
N ALA A 178 0.63 -21.86 9.46
CA ALA A 178 -0.09 -21.65 10.70
C ALA A 178 0.64 -20.73 11.69
N LEU A 179 1.98 -20.83 11.77
CA LEU A 179 2.79 -19.99 12.66
C LEU A 179 2.74 -18.49 12.31
N SER A 180 2.40 -18.14 11.07
CA SER A 180 2.21 -16.74 10.66
C SER A 180 0.74 -16.30 10.67
N TRP A 181 -0.16 -17.11 11.25
CA TRP A 181 -1.61 -16.93 11.13
C TRP A 181 -2.02 -16.76 9.66
N ASN A 182 -1.49 -17.64 8.81
CA ASN A 182 -1.73 -17.62 7.36
C ASN A 182 -1.47 -16.25 6.73
N SER A 183 -0.39 -15.58 7.13
CA SER A 183 -0.05 -14.24 6.63
C SER A 183 1.31 -14.20 5.96
N SER A 184 1.50 -13.23 5.07
CA SER A 184 2.76 -12.91 4.41
C SER A 184 3.07 -11.41 4.47
N SER A 185 4.27 -11.02 4.02
CA SER A 185 4.55 -9.59 3.82
C SER A 185 3.64 -9.01 2.74
N HIS A 186 3.50 -7.68 2.71
CA HIS A 186 2.78 -6.98 1.64
C HIS A 186 3.71 -6.44 0.54
N GLY A 187 5.00 -6.22 0.81
CA GLY A 187 5.90 -5.58 -0.14
C GLY A 187 7.30 -5.39 0.43
N ALA A 188 8.16 -4.70 -0.31
CA ALA A 188 9.57 -4.54 0.05
C ALA A 188 9.79 -3.89 1.42
N GLY A 189 8.95 -2.93 1.79
CA GLY A 189 9.18 -2.09 2.97
C GLY A 189 10.33 -1.10 2.76
N ARG A 190 10.27 0.03 3.47
CA ARG A 190 11.24 1.12 3.31
C ARG A 190 12.51 0.83 4.13
N THR A 191 13.67 1.17 3.57
CA THR A 191 14.96 1.19 4.29
C THR A 191 15.25 2.55 4.91
N MET A 192 14.56 3.59 4.46
CA MET A 192 14.75 4.96 4.93
C MET A 192 13.44 5.76 4.99
N SER A 193 13.40 6.76 5.87
CA SER A 193 12.29 7.71 5.95
C SER A 193 12.14 8.50 4.64
N ARG A 194 10.96 9.07 4.40
CA ARG A 194 10.72 9.92 3.22
C ARG A 194 11.65 11.13 3.17
N THR A 195 11.85 11.77 4.32
CA THR A 195 12.76 12.90 4.46
C THR A 195 14.20 12.50 4.12
N ARG A 196 14.69 11.38 4.67
CA ARG A 196 16.04 10.89 4.38
C ARG A 196 16.21 10.50 2.91
N ALA A 197 15.20 9.87 2.31
CA ALA A 197 15.21 9.56 0.88
C ALA A 197 15.35 10.84 0.03
N LYS A 198 14.57 11.88 0.33
CA LYS A 198 14.70 13.19 -0.37
C LYS A 198 16.06 13.84 -0.20
N GLN A 199 16.72 13.65 0.93
CA GLN A 199 18.04 14.25 1.19
C GLN A 199 19.20 13.47 0.59
N SER A 200 19.09 12.13 0.53
CA SER A 200 20.21 11.25 0.15
C SER A 200 20.16 10.77 -1.30
N ILE A 201 18.98 10.66 -1.90
CA ILE A 201 18.81 10.23 -3.29
C ILE A 201 18.85 11.47 -4.17
N SER A 202 19.83 11.54 -5.08
CA SER A 202 19.89 12.61 -6.07
C SER A 202 18.86 12.42 -7.18
N GLN A 203 18.43 13.51 -7.81
CA GLN A 203 17.48 13.47 -8.92
C GLN A 203 17.99 12.58 -10.08
N ASN A 204 19.26 12.72 -10.44
CA ASN A 204 19.87 11.89 -11.49
C ASN A 204 19.91 10.40 -11.12
N ALA A 205 20.16 10.06 -9.84
CA ALA A 205 20.14 8.67 -9.39
C ALA A 205 18.72 8.08 -9.45
N PHE A 206 17.70 8.88 -9.09
CA PHE A 206 16.31 8.48 -9.24
C PHE A 206 15.94 8.24 -10.71
N GLU A 207 16.26 9.17 -11.61
CA GLU A 207 15.99 9.01 -13.05
C GLU A 207 16.66 7.78 -13.63
N ARG A 208 17.94 7.53 -13.30
CA ARG A 208 18.66 6.32 -13.73
C ARG A 208 18.03 5.04 -13.20
N SER A 209 17.53 5.04 -11.97
CA SER A 209 16.86 3.84 -11.41
C SER A 209 15.51 3.53 -12.05
N MET A 210 14.99 4.45 -12.85
CA MET A 210 13.74 4.27 -13.59
C MET A 210 13.98 3.99 -15.08
N ASP A 211 15.22 3.74 -15.50
CA ASP A 211 15.54 3.43 -16.89
C ASP A 211 14.76 2.20 -17.37
N GLY A 212 14.20 2.29 -18.57
CA GLY A 212 13.29 1.28 -19.12
C GLY A 212 11.85 1.32 -18.58
N VAL A 213 11.51 2.20 -17.64
CA VAL A 213 10.15 2.39 -17.12
C VAL A 213 9.61 3.77 -17.50
N VAL A 214 8.49 3.81 -18.21
CA VAL A 214 7.81 5.07 -18.55
C VAL A 214 7.13 5.62 -17.30
N CYS A 215 7.68 6.69 -16.73
CA CYS A 215 7.14 7.28 -15.50
C CYS A 215 7.44 8.79 -15.43
N ASP A 216 6.75 9.47 -14.51
CA ASP A 216 7.12 10.84 -14.13
C ASP A 216 8.09 10.80 -12.95
N THR A 217 9.34 11.18 -13.20
CA THR A 217 10.42 11.23 -12.21
C THR A 217 10.46 12.58 -11.48
N HIS A 218 9.34 13.28 -11.33
CA HIS A 218 9.29 14.55 -10.61
C HIS A 218 9.93 14.46 -9.21
N GLU A 219 10.68 15.49 -8.81
CA GLU A 219 11.27 15.60 -7.47
C GLU A 219 10.29 15.35 -6.32
N ALA A 220 8.99 15.64 -6.50
CA ALA A 220 7.96 15.47 -5.49
C ALA A 220 7.77 14.00 -5.08
N VAL A 221 8.10 13.05 -5.96
CA VAL A 221 8.01 11.60 -5.73
C VAL A 221 9.37 10.95 -5.50
N ARG A 222 10.45 11.72 -5.37
CA ARG A 222 11.81 11.20 -5.14
C ARG A 222 11.93 10.38 -3.85
N ASP A 223 11.07 10.60 -2.86
CA ASP A 223 11.02 9.76 -1.65
C ASP A 223 10.55 8.32 -1.91
N GLU A 224 10.01 8.05 -3.08
CA GLU A 224 9.46 6.77 -3.49
C GLU A 224 10.34 6.05 -4.54
N ALA A 225 11.54 6.60 -4.79
CA ALA A 225 12.54 5.99 -5.66
C ALA A 225 12.93 4.58 -5.18
N PRO A 226 13.28 3.64 -6.09
CA PRO A 226 13.61 2.27 -5.73
C PRO A 226 14.65 2.12 -4.61
N GLN A 227 15.64 3.02 -4.54
CA GLN A 227 16.70 3.00 -3.53
C GLN A 227 16.18 3.23 -2.10
N ALA A 228 14.96 3.76 -1.93
CA ALA A 228 14.35 3.97 -0.62
C ALA A 228 13.73 2.69 -0.02
N TYR A 229 13.72 1.59 -0.78
CA TYR A 229 13.08 0.32 -0.46
C TYR A 229 14.10 -0.79 -0.28
N LYS A 230 13.71 -1.87 0.41
CA LYS A 230 14.49 -3.11 0.43
C LYS A 230 14.43 -3.75 -0.95
N ASP A 231 15.39 -4.64 -1.22
CA ASP A 231 15.29 -5.54 -2.35
C ASP A 231 14.11 -6.50 -2.15
N LEU A 232 13.14 -6.48 -3.06
CA LEU A 232 11.96 -7.32 -2.99
C LEU A 232 12.31 -8.80 -3.17
N ASP A 233 13.34 -9.14 -3.94
CA ASP A 233 13.74 -10.52 -4.19
C ASP A 233 14.27 -11.16 -2.89
N MET A 234 14.99 -10.37 -2.09
CA MET A 234 15.40 -10.77 -0.75
C MET A 234 14.20 -10.97 0.19
N VAL A 235 13.20 -10.08 0.14
CA VAL A 235 11.96 -10.21 0.94
C VAL A 235 11.19 -11.47 0.54
N MET A 236 11.10 -11.77 -0.77
CA MET A 236 10.49 -13.01 -1.27
C MET A 236 11.26 -14.25 -0.79
N THR A 237 12.59 -14.22 -0.82
CA THR A 237 13.43 -15.33 -0.34
C THR A 237 13.20 -15.60 1.15
N GLN A 238 13.13 -14.55 1.97
CA GLN A 238 12.92 -14.68 3.43
C GLN A 238 11.53 -15.19 3.80
N GLN A 239 10.53 -15.03 2.92
CA GLN A 239 9.16 -15.50 3.15
C GLN A 239 8.79 -16.71 2.29
N ALA A 240 9.76 -17.42 1.72
CA ALA A 240 9.51 -18.56 0.84
C ALA A 240 8.69 -19.70 1.50
N SER A 241 8.61 -19.75 2.83
CA SER A 241 7.73 -20.67 3.56
C SER A 241 6.27 -20.21 3.66
N LEU A 242 5.98 -18.92 3.38
CA LEU A 242 4.67 -18.30 3.54
C LEU A 242 3.91 -18.20 2.22
N THR A 243 4.61 -17.93 1.12
CA THR A 243 4.03 -17.80 -0.22
C THR A 243 4.92 -18.42 -1.29
N GLU A 244 4.33 -18.76 -2.43
CA GLU A 244 5.03 -19.10 -3.67
C GLU A 244 4.82 -18.02 -4.73
N ILE A 245 5.81 -17.80 -5.58
CA ILE A 245 5.70 -16.87 -6.70
C ILE A 245 5.02 -17.57 -7.86
N VAL A 246 3.95 -16.98 -8.39
CA VAL A 246 3.25 -17.45 -9.58
C VAL A 246 3.62 -16.61 -10.80
N TYR A 247 3.66 -15.28 -10.65
CA TYR A 247 4.06 -14.36 -11.71
C TYR A 247 5.10 -13.36 -11.21
N LYS A 248 6.09 -13.05 -12.06
CA LYS A 248 7.13 -12.04 -11.82
C LYS A 248 6.89 -10.85 -12.73
N LEU A 249 6.48 -9.72 -12.16
CA LEU A 249 5.93 -8.59 -12.88
C LEU A 249 6.93 -7.44 -12.98
N LYS A 250 7.46 -7.19 -14.18
CA LYS A 250 8.36 -6.07 -14.49
C LYS A 250 7.56 -4.81 -14.80
N PRO A 251 7.79 -3.66 -14.15
CA PRO A 251 7.11 -2.43 -14.51
C PRO A 251 7.51 -1.94 -15.91
N LEU A 252 6.51 -1.57 -16.71
CA LEU A 252 6.69 -0.89 -18.01
C LEU A 252 6.29 0.58 -17.91
N ILE A 253 5.19 0.85 -17.19
CA ILE A 253 4.66 2.19 -16.96
C ILE A 253 4.38 2.32 -15.46
N ASN A 254 4.84 3.40 -14.83
CA ASN A 254 4.47 3.74 -13.45
C ASN A 254 3.87 5.15 -13.40
N VAL A 255 2.68 5.25 -12.80
CA VAL A 255 1.95 6.49 -12.63
C VAL A 255 1.70 6.74 -11.15
N LYS A 256 2.11 7.92 -10.67
CA LYS A 256 1.87 8.37 -9.29
C LYS A 256 0.98 9.59 -9.23
N GLY A 257 0.25 9.71 -8.13
CA GLY A 257 -0.42 10.94 -7.80
C GLY A 257 0.55 11.92 -7.14
N PHE A 258 0.80 13.05 -7.77
CA PHE A 258 1.43 14.20 -7.14
C PHE A 258 0.64 15.47 -7.48
N GLU A 259 0.55 16.40 -6.54
CA GLU A 259 -0.10 17.68 -6.79
C GLU A 259 0.83 18.56 -7.62
N THR A 260 0.49 18.78 -8.90
CA THR A 260 1.07 19.89 -9.65
C THR A 260 0.56 21.19 -9.04
N THR A 261 1.47 22.02 -8.51
CA THR A 261 1.12 23.36 -8.05
C THR A 261 0.43 24.16 -9.18
N LYS A 262 -0.46 25.10 -8.85
CA LYS A 262 -1.16 25.96 -9.85
C LYS A 262 -0.19 26.63 -10.85
N SER A 263 1.05 26.90 -10.42
CA SER A 263 2.16 27.41 -11.23
C SER A 263 2.55 26.45 -12.38
N GLN A 264 2.67 25.16 -12.10
CA GLN A 264 3.14 24.16 -13.07
C GLN A 264 2.08 23.78 -14.11
N ARG A 265 0.79 23.82 -13.76
CA ARG A 265 -0.31 23.64 -14.73
C ARG A 265 -0.28 24.69 -15.86
N LYS A 266 0.10 25.94 -15.54
CA LYS A 266 0.25 27.01 -16.56
C LYS A 266 1.46 26.78 -17.47
N ASN A 267 2.57 26.28 -16.93
CA ASN A 267 3.79 26.01 -17.71
C ASN A 267 3.67 24.77 -18.62
N GLY A 268 3.00 23.70 -18.16
CA GLY A 268 2.72 22.52 -18.98
C GLY A 268 1.85 22.83 -20.21
N SER A 269 0.84 23.69 -20.06
CA SER A 269 0.01 24.17 -21.17
C SER A 269 0.81 25.04 -22.16
N LYS A 270 1.70 25.93 -21.68
CA LYS A 270 2.58 26.73 -22.54
C LYS A 270 3.59 25.87 -23.33
N ASN A 271 4.16 24.83 -22.72
CA ASN A 271 5.08 23.93 -23.41
C ASN A 271 4.36 23.03 -24.44
N LYS A 272 3.14 22.55 -24.15
CA LYS A 272 2.31 21.85 -25.15
C LYS A 272 1.97 22.75 -26.35
N GLN A 273 1.63 24.03 -26.12
CA GLN A 273 1.37 25.01 -27.18
C GLN A 273 2.62 25.25 -28.05
N LYS A 274 3.78 25.49 -27.44
CA LYS A 274 5.05 25.67 -28.16
C LYS A 274 5.48 24.45 -28.97
N SER A 275 5.22 23.22 -28.49
CA SER A 275 5.52 22.00 -29.26
C SER A 275 4.58 21.83 -30.48
N LYS A 276 3.31 22.23 -30.35
CA LYS A 276 2.34 22.22 -31.46
C LYS A 276 2.70 23.28 -32.51
N ASP A 277 3.15 24.46 -32.08
CA ASP A 277 3.57 25.53 -32.99
C ASP A 277 4.89 25.21 -33.72
N LYS A 278 5.84 24.54 -33.06
CA LYS A 278 7.05 24.01 -33.72
C LYS A 278 6.72 22.92 -34.75
N LYS A 279 5.79 22.00 -34.46
CA LYS A 279 5.33 20.97 -35.42
C LYS A 279 4.59 21.56 -36.63
N LYS A 280 3.90 22.70 -36.48
CA LYS A 280 3.27 23.42 -37.60
C LYS A 280 4.26 24.20 -38.47
N ARG A 281 5.38 24.67 -37.89
CA ARG A 281 6.39 25.44 -38.62
C ARG A 281 7.41 24.58 -39.39
N GLY A 282 7.59 23.31 -39.03
CA GLY A 282 8.45 22.37 -39.77
C GLY A 282 7.75 21.59 -40.89
N ARG A 283 6.54 22.01 -41.31
CA ARG A 283 5.73 21.37 -42.36
C ARG A 283 5.41 22.32 -43.53
N LYS A 284 6.17 23.41 -43.67
CA LYS A 284 6.15 24.30 -44.82
C LYS A 284 7.48 24.22 -45.55
#